data_AF-A0A919EB50-F1
#
_entry.id   AF-A0A919EB50-F1
#
_cell.length_a   1.000
_cell.length_b   1.000
_cell.length_c   1.000
_cell.angle_alpha   90.00
_cell.angle_beta   90.00
_cell.angle_gamma   90.00
#
_symmetry.space_group_name_H-M   'P 1'
#
loop_
_entity.id
_entity.type
_entity.pdbx_description
1 polymer ?
#
loop_
_entity_poly.entity_id
_entity_poly.type
_entity_poly.pdbx_seq_one_letter_code
_entity_poly.pdbx_strand_id
1 'polypeptide(L)'
;MVGTVGVPESGGQVSHAHNLFEAAAAYVSAYAEDDQERLDEAAGWVSPEALSFGVNELASRAVVALARERHKPPQDVARALLGLPAAS
;
A
#
# COMPACT_ATOMS: atom_id res chain seq x y z
N MET A 1 -28.56 -49.48 3.14
CA MET A 1 -28.38 -48.41 4.14
C MET A 1 -26.89 -48.19 4.30
N VAL A 2 -26.30 -47.34 3.45
CA VAL A 2 -24.87 -46.98 3.51
C VAL A 2 -24.80 -45.48 3.78
N GLY A 3 -24.15 -45.16 4.90
CA GLY A 3 -24.09 -43.82 5.48
C GLY A 3 -23.29 -42.83 4.65
N THR A 4 -23.75 -41.59 4.70
CA THR A 4 -23.06 -40.40 4.21
C THR A 4 -21.81 -40.15 5.03
N VAL A 5 -20.63 -40.25 4.42
CA VAL A 5 -19.41 -39.62 4.93
C VAL A 5 -19.61 -38.12 4.81
N GLY A 6 -19.71 -37.44 5.96
CA GLY A 6 -19.59 -35.99 6.02
C GLY A 6 -18.16 -35.61 5.66
N VAL A 7 -18.01 -34.83 4.60
CA VAL A 7 -16.75 -34.15 4.30
C VAL A 7 -16.71 -32.93 5.25
N PRO A 8 -15.67 -32.75 6.07
CA PRO A 8 -15.53 -31.52 6.83
C PRO A 8 -15.32 -30.38 5.84
N GLU A 9 -16.21 -29.40 5.89
CA GLU A 9 -16.02 -28.10 5.26
C GLU A 9 -14.86 -27.41 5.99
N SER A 10 -13.63 -27.71 5.56
CA SER A 10 -12.53 -26.77 5.76
C SER A 10 -12.78 -25.60 4.82
N GLY A 11 -13.71 -24.74 5.22
CA GLY A 11 -13.66 -23.32 4.90
C GLY A 11 -12.44 -22.74 5.60
N GLY A 12 -11.25 -23.17 5.16
CA GLY A 12 -10.04 -22.41 5.38
C GLY A 12 -10.33 -21.07 4.76
N GLN A 13 -10.63 -20.08 5.61
CA GLN A 13 -10.52 -18.69 5.22
C GLN A 13 -9.15 -18.61 4.58
N VAL A 14 -9.13 -18.50 3.25
CA VAL A 14 -7.96 -18.05 2.55
C VAL A 14 -7.81 -16.65 3.10
N SER A 15 -7.02 -16.51 4.18
CA SER A 15 -6.48 -15.24 4.61
C SER A 15 -5.91 -14.69 3.33
N HIS A 16 -6.66 -13.78 2.70
CA HIS A 16 -6.29 -13.26 1.40
C HIS A 16 -4.91 -12.69 1.67
N ALA A 17 -3.86 -13.32 1.15
CA ALA A 17 -2.51 -12.84 1.37
C ALA A 17 -2.54 -11.41 0.84
N HIS A 18 -2.54 -10.44 1.76
CA HIS A 18 -2.78 -9.05 1.41
C HIS A 18 -1.76 -8.69 0.34
N ASN A 19 -2.26 -8.19 -0.79
CA ASN A 19 -1.37 -7.97 -1.90
C ASN A 19 -0.43 -6.80 -1.56
N LEU A 20 0.79 -6.82 -2.11
CA LEU A 20 1.81 -5.81 -1.80
C LEU A 20 1.32 -4.37 -1.96
N PHE A 21 0.47 -4.10 -2.96
CA PHE A 21 -0.05 -2.75 -3.21
C PHE A 21 -1.11 -2.35 -2.19
N GLU A 22 -1.91 -3.30 -1.71
CA GLU A 22 -2.88 -3.09 -0.63
C GLU A 22 -2.18 -2.81 0.70
N ALA A 23 -1.12 -3.56 1.03
CA ALA A 23 -0.29 -3.29 2.20
C ALA A 23 0.33 -1.89 2.14
N ALA A 24 0.90 -1.50 0.99
CA ALA A 24 1.47 -0.17 0.81
C ALA A 24 0.41 0.95 0.91
N ALA A 25 -0.77 0.75 0.33
CA ALA A 25 -1.86 1.72 0.40
C ALA A 25 -2.37 1.89 1.83
N ALA A 26 -2.58 0.79 2.55
CA ALA A 26 -3.01 0.81 3.95
C ALA A 26 -1.94 1.47 4.83
N TYR A 27 -0.67 1.09 4.68
CA TYR A 27 0.45 1.63 5.45
C TYR A 27 0.60 3.15 5.27
N VAL A 28 0.62 3.65 4.03
CA VAL A 28 0.80 5.09 3.75
C VAL A 28 -0.41 5.90 4.21
N SER A 29 -1.63 5.36 4.09
CA SER A 29 -2.84 6.05 4.57
C SER A 29 -2.83 6.13 6.10
N ALA A 30 -2.52 5.03 6.78
CA ALA A 30 -2.37 5.01 8.25
C ALA A 30 -1.29 5.98 8.73
N TYR A 31 -0.14 6.04 8.04
CA TYR A 31 0.92 7.00 8.33
C TYR A 31 0.45 8.46 8.18
N ALA A 32 -0.34 8.76 7.14
CA ALA A 32 -0.89 10.11 6.93
C ALA A 32 -1.97 10.48 7.95
N GLU A 33 -2.67 9.49 8.51
CA GLU A 33 -3.74 9.65 9.50
C GLU A 33 -3.25 9.59 10.96
N ASP A 34 -1.94 9.37 11.19
CA ASP A 34 -1.34 9.14 12.52
C ASP A 34 -1.94 7.89 13.24
N ASP A 35 -2.45 6.91 12.48
CA ASP A 35 -3.01 5.67 13.01
C ASP A 35 -1.92 4.61 13.17
N GLN A 36 -1.26 4.64 14.34
CA GLN A 36 -0.13 3.76 14.63
C GLN A 36 -0.52 2.27 14.72
N GLU A 37 -1.74 1.95 15.14
CA GLU A 37 -2.22 0.56 15.22
C GLU A 37 -2.37 -0.03 13.82
N ARG A 38 -3.01 0.71 12.92
CA ARG A 38 -3.19 0.28 11.53
C ARG A 38 -1.87 0.25 10.75
N LEU A 39 -0.91 1.10 11.12
CA LEU A 39 0.43 1.09 10.55
C LEU A 39 1.18 -0.21 10.89
N ASP A 40 1.16 -0.65 12.14
CA ASP A 40 1.77 -1.91 12.56
C ASP A 40 1.09 -3.12 11.91
N GLU A 41 -0.25 -3.11 11.85
CA GLU A 41 -1.04 -4.13 11.16
C GLU A 41 -0.60 -4.28 9.70
N ALA A 42 -0.62 -3.18 8.93
CA ALA A 42 -0.26 -3.18 7.52
C ALA A 42 1.21 -3.57 7.28
N ALA A 43 2.11 -3.22 8.20
CA ALA A 43 3.51 -3.60 8.13
C ALA A 43 3.72 -5.11 8.28
N GLY A 44 2.83 -5.81 9.00
CA GLY A 44 2.87 -7.26 9.17
C GLY A 44 2.32 -8.07 8.00
N TRP A 45 1.66 -7.44 7.03
CA TRP A 45 1.01 -8.13 5.91
C TRP A 45 1.99 -8.70 4.88
N VAL A 46 3.15 -8.07 4.71
CA VAL A 46 4.16 -8.44 3.70
C VAL A 46 5.57 -8.28 4.28
N SER A 47 6.60 -8.77 3.57
CA SER A 47 7.98 -8.55 4.01
C SER A 47 8.35 -7.06 3.99
N PRO A 48 9.32 -6.60 4.80
CA PRO A 48 9.76 -5.21 4.80
C PRO A 48 10.25 -4.73 3.42
N GLU A 49 10.88 -5.60 2.65
CA GLU A 49 11.36 -5.32 1.29
C GLU A 49 10.20 -5.12 0.32
N ALA A 50 9.17 -5.99 0.42
CA ALA A 50 7.95 -5.87 -0.34
C ALA A 50 7.21 -4.56 -0.03
N LEU A 51 7.08 -4.21 1.26
CA LEU A 51 6.45 -2.96 1.66
C LEU A 51 7.22 -1.75 1.14
N SER A 52 8.54 -1.74 1.27
CA SER A 52 9.40 -0.66 0.76
C SER A 52 9.23 -0.46 -0.75
N PHE A 53 9.17 -1.56 -1.51
CA PHE A 53 8.88 -1.51 -2.94
C PHE A 53 7.51 -0.91 -3.22
N GLY A 54 6.47 -1.37 -2.52
CA GLY A 54 5.10 -0.86 -2.70
C GLY A 54 4.96 0.62 -2.37
N VAL A 55 5.58 1.08 -1.28
CA VAL A 55 5.61 2.50 -0.89
C VAL A 55 6.31 3.36 -1.94
N ASN A 56 7.45 2.90 -2.49
CA ASN A 56 8.17 3.62 -3.54
C ASN A 56 7.35 3.75 -4.83
N GLU A 57 6.68 2.66 -5.23
CA GLU A 57 5.81 2.67 -6.40
C GLU A 57 4.58 3.57 -6.21
N LEU A 58 3.97 3.53 -5.01
CA LEU A 58 2.86 4.43 -4.67
C LEU A 58 3.29 5.90 -4.73
N ALA A 59 4.44 6.24 -4.14
CA ALA A 59 4.99 7.60 -4.18
C ALA A 59 5.25 8.07 -5.62
N SER A 60 5.82 7.20 -6.47
CA SER A 60 6.08 7.50 -7.88
C SER A 60 4.78 7.76 -8.65
N ARG A 61 3.75 6.92 -8.46
CA ARG A 61 2.43 7.12 -9.09
C ARG A 61 1.74 8.38 -8.61
N ALA A 62 1.80 8.68 -7.31
CA ALA A 62 1.22 9.90 -6.74
C ALA A 62 1.86 11.16 -7.34
N VAL A 63 3.20 11.18 -7.45
CA VAL A 63 3.92 12.30 -8.09
C VAL A 63 3.50 12.47 -9.56
N VAL A 64 3.40 11.38 -10.33
CA VAL A 64 2.99 11.44 -11.75
C VAL A 64 1.55 11.93 -11.89
N ALA A 65 0.64 11.42 -11.06
CA ALA A 65 -0.76 11.84 -11.08
C ALA A 65 -0.89 13.34 -10.76
N LEU A 66 -0.21 13.79 -9.71
CA LEU A 66 -0.25 15.17 -9.25
C LEU A 66 0.45 16.14 -10.22
N ALA A 67 1.53 15.70 -10.88
CA ALA A 67 2.19 16.45 -11.95
C ALA A 67 1.25 16.73 -13.13
N ARG A 68 0.46 15.73 -13.53
CA ARG A 68 -0.55 15.87 -14.58
C ARG A 68 -1.65 16.84 -14.16
N GLU A 69 -2.18 16.70 -12.95
CA GLU A 69 -3.22 17.59 -12.41
C GLU A 69 -2.75 19.05 -12.34
N ARG A 70 -1.50 19.27 -11.95
CA ARG A 70 -0.92 20.62 -11.79
C ARG A 70 -0.31 21.18 -13.07
N HIS A 71 -0.27 20.41 -14.15
CA HIS A 71 0.46 20.74 -15.39
C HIS A 71 1.93 21.15 -15.12
N LYS A 72 2.59 20.46 -14.19
CA LYS A 72 3.98 20.71 -13.79
C LYS A 72 4.86 19.49 -14.06
N PRO A 73 6.19 19.66 -14.21
CA PRO A 73 7.07 18.51 -14.31
C PRO A 73 7.10 17.72 -12.98
N PRO A 74 7.24 16.38 -13.02
CA PRO A 74 7.29 15.53 -11.83
C PRO A 74 8.33 15.96 -10.80
N GLN A 75 9.50 16.44 -11.25
CA GLN A 75 10.57 16.91 -10.39
C GLN A 75 10.14 18.11 -9.53
N ASP A 76 9.43 19.08 -10.10
CA ASP A 76 8.95 20.25 -9.35
C ASP A 76 7.89 19.85 -8.32
N VAL A 77 7.03 18.89 -8.66
CA VAL A 77 6.02 18.38 -7.73
C VAL A 77 6.67 17.65 -6.56
N ALA A 78 7.61 16.74 -6.83
CA ALA A 78 8.33 16.01 -5.79
C ALA A 78 9.08 16.97 -4.85
N ARG A 79 9.76 17.98 -5.41
CA ARG A 79 10.47 19.00 -4.62
C ARG A 79 9.52 19.83 -3.77
N ALA A 80 8.38 20.25 -4.34
CA ALA A 80 7.36 20.99 -3.60
C ALA A 80 6.74 20.18 -2.44
N LEU A 81 6.47 18.88 -2.64
CA LEU A 81 5.97 18.00 -1.57
C LEU A 81 6.94 17.88 -0.40
N LEU A 82 8.25 18.00 -0.68
CA LEU A 82 9.32 17.95 0.32
C LEU A 82 9.75 19.34 0.84
N GLY A 83 9.06 20.41 0.45
CA GLY A 83 9.42 21.79 0.85
C GLY A 83 10.74 22.30 0.26
N LEU A 84 11.23 21.69 -0.82
CA LEU A 84 12.47 22.07 -1.50
C LEU A 84 12.22 23.15 -2.56
N PRO A 85 13.20 24.04 -2.84
CA PRO A 85 13.06 25.06 -3.88
C PRO A 85 12.94 24.41 -5.26
N ALA A 86 12.29 25.07 -6.22
CA ALA A 86 12.17 24.56 -7.60
C ALA A 86 13.54 24.23 -8.21
N ALA A 87 13.58 23.22 -9.07
CA ALA A 87 14.80 22.95 -9.84
C ALA A 87 14.99 24.10 -10.84
N SER A 88 16.18 24.70 -10.82
CA SER A 88 16.58 25.76 -11.76
C SER A 88 17.17 25.17 -13.04
#